data_AF-A0A9P6IU39-F1
#
_entry.id   AF-A0A9P6IU39-F1
#
_cell.length_a   1.000
_cell.length_b   1.000
_cell.length_c   1.000
_cell.angle_alpha   90.00
_cell.angle_beta   90.00
_cell.angle_gamma   90.00
#
_symmetry.space_group_name_H-M   'P 1'
#
loop_
_entity.id
_entity.type
_entity.pdbx_description
1 polymer ?
#
loop_
_entity_poly.entity_id
_entity_poly.type
_entity_poly.pdbx_seq_one_letter_code
_entity_poly.pdbx_strand_id
1 'polypeptide(L)'
;MPSEHSSKIGFKDAAPLKASAPVLTSASVSSPILRKPSPLASALNELDDKRIKAIHPLIPPQILMEDLPLSLAAAQTIITGRQAAEEIIKGRDDRLLVIVGPCSIHDTKAAIEYAHKLKAYAAEASEDLAIIMRVYFEKPRTTVGWKGLINDPHLNNSFQINKGLRVARTLLLDL
;
A
#
# COMPACT_ATOMS: atom_id res chain seq x y z
N MET A 1 -21.35 -48.73 22.25
CA MET A 1 -22.06 -49.52 21.21
C MET A 1 -22.93 -48.54 20.47
N PRO A 2 -22.67 -48.26 19.18
CA PRO A 2 -22.36 -49.24 18.15
C PRO A 2 -20.88 -49.29 17.74
N SER A 3 -20.51 -50.48 17.29
CA SER A 3 -19.27 -50.91 16.66
C SER A 3 -19.14 -50.37 15.23
N GLU A 4 -17.91 -50.14 14.75
CA GLU A 4 -17.32 -51.03 13.72
C GLU A 4 -15.87 -50.69 13.36
N HIS A 5 -15.09 -51.77 13.33
CA HIS A 5 -13.99 -52.12 12.43
C HIS A 5 -12.74 -51.24 12.31
N SER A 6 -11.74 -51.69 13.08
CA SER A 6 -10.32 -51.59 12.77
C SER A 6 -9.96 -52.53 11.61
N SER A 7 -9.19 -52.04 10.63
CA SER A 7 -8.36 -52.89 9.77
C SER A 7 -7.05 -52.18 9.46
N LYS A 8 -6.02 -52.61 10.19
CA LYS A 8 -4.61 -52.40 9.85
C LYS A 8 -4.32 -53.13 8.53
N ILE A 9 -3.72 -52.45 7.55
CA ILE A 9 -2.99 -53.13 6.47
C ILE A 9 -1.58 -52.53 6.43
N GLY A 10 -0.60 -53.41 6.60
CA GLY A 10 0.81 -53.08 6.74
C GLY A 10 1.52 -52.77 5.43
N PHE A 11 2.65 -52.10 5.63
CA PHE A 11 3.74 -51.85 4.70
C PHE A 11 4.17 -53.13 3.96
N LYS A 12 4.34 -53.04 2.64
CA LYS A 12 5.29 -53.85 1.89
C LYS A 12 6.18 -52.92 1.08
N ASP A 13 7.47 -53.12 1.28
CA ASP A 13 8.60 -52.42 0.67
C ASP A 13 8.49 -52.34 -0.85
N ALA A 14 8.58 -51.12 -1.38
CA ALA A 14 8.88 -50.86 -2.77
C ALA A 14 10.23 -50.13 -2.83
N ALA A 15 11.19 -50.77 -3.53
CA ALA A 15 12.54 -50.29 -3.78
C ALA A 15 12.56 -48.87 -4.39
N PRO A 16 13.64 -48.09 -4.18
CA PRO A 16 13.68 -46.70 -4.61
C PRO A 16 13.77 -46.62 -6.15
N LEU A 17 12.76 -46.05 -6.79
CA LEU A 17 12.89 -45.57 -8.16
C LEU A 17 13.90 -44.41 -8.17
N LYS A 18 15.12 -44.68 -8.66
CA LYS A 18 16.06 -43.64 -9.06
C LYS A 18 15.50 -42.90 -10.27
N ALA A 19 14.71 -41.87 -10.04
CA ALA A 19 14.48 -40.83 -11.03
C ALA A 19 15.69 -39.88 -11.03
N SER A 20 16.55 -40.02 -12.02
CA SER A 20 17.58 -39.02 -12.32
C SER A 20 16.91 -37.73 -12.76
N ALA A 21 16.85 -36.74 -11.86
CA ALA A 21 16.48 -35.38 -12.22
C ALA A 21 17.52 -34.84 -13.24
N PRO A 22 17.09 -34.23 -14.36
CA PRO A 22 18.04 -33.55 -15.22
C PRO A 22 18.61 -32.36 -14.45
N VAL A 23 19.94 -32.27 -14.42
CA VAL A 23 20.66 -31.10 -13.94
C VAL A 23 20.17 -29.90 -14.73
N LEU A 24 19.44 -28.99 -14.07
CA LEU A 24 19.14 -27.67 -14.61
C LEU A 24 20.46 -26.90 -14.71
N THR A 25 21.10 -27.00 -15.86
CA THR A 25 22.20 -26.11 -16.25
C THR A 25 21.65 -24.69 -16.25
N SER A 26 22.34 -23.78 -15.58
CA SER A 26 22.02 -22.37 -15.51
C SER A 26 21.90 -21.76 -16.91
N ALA A 27 20.67 -21.61 -17.40
CA ALA A 27 20.41 -20.77 -18.55
C ALA A 27 20.63 -19.32 -18.09
N SER A 28 21.67 -18.69 -18.64
CA SER A 28 21.92 -17.26 -18.52
C SER A 28 20.64 -16.50 -18.89
N VAL A 29 20.15 -15.67 -17.98
CA VAL A 29 19.04 -14.75 -18.24
C VAL A 29 19.56 -13.71 -19.24
N SER A 30 19.42 -14.00 -20.53
CA SER A 30 19.69 -13.05 -21.59
C SER A 30 18.74 -11.87 -21.43
N SER A 31 19.30 -10.66 -21.43
CA SER A 31 18.59 -9.39 -21.37
C SER A 31 17.43 -9.38 -22.38
N PRO A 32 16.26 -8.80 -22.03
CA PRO A 32 15.12 -8.78 -22.94
C PRO A 32 15.53 -8.03 -24.20
N ILE A 33 15.48 -8.74 -25.34
CA ILE A 33 15.73 -8.18 -26.67
C ILE A 33 14.70 -7.06 -26.86
N LEU A 34 15.16 -5.80 -26.88
CA LEU A 34 14.34 -4.66 -27.27
C LEU A 34 13.88 -4.87 -28.71
N ARG A 35 12.65 -5.36 -28.90
CA ARG A 35 12.04 -5.50 -30.22
C ARG A 35 11.76 -4.09 -30.74
N LYS A 36 12.36 -3.73 -31.88
CA LYS A 36 12.07 -2.44 -32.53
C LYS A 36 10.55 -2.32 -32.79
N PRO A 37 9.93 -1.16 -32.53
CA PRO A 37 8.50 -0.98 -32.74
C PRO A 37 8.15 -1.15 -34.23
N SER A 38 6.93 -1.65 -34.50
CA SER A 38 6.45 -1.81 -35.87
C SER A 38 6.30 -0.44 -36.56
N PRO A 39 6.31 -0.37 -37.91
CA PRO A 39 6.10 0.88 -38.64
C PRO A 39 4.80 1.60 -38.25
N LEU A 40 3.72 0.84 -37.98
CA LEU A 40 2.46 1.39 -37.49
C LEU A 40 2.58 1.97 -36.08
N ALA A 41 3.25 1.28 -35.15
CA ALA A 41 3.48 1.78 -33.79
C ALA A 41 4.33 3.06 -33.79
N SER A 42 5.33 3.13 -34.67
CA SER A 42 6.14 4.35 -34.83
C SER A 42 5.33 5.51 -35.42
N ALA A 43 4.48 5.27 -36.41
CA ALA A 43 3.62 6.30 -36.98
C ALA A 43 2.55 6.79 -35.99
N LEU A 44 1.99 5.88 -35.19
CA LEU A 44 1.08 6.24 -34.10
C LEU A 44 1.78 7.11 -33.05
N ASN A 45 3.03 6.82 -32.68
CA ASN A 45 3.79 7.67 -31.75
C ASN A 45 4.14 9.08 -32.29
N GLU A 46 4.07 9.30 -33.61
CA GLU A 46 4.19 10.65 -34.19
C GLU A 46 2.87 11.43 -34.08
N LEU A 47 1.74 10.72 -33.98
CA LEU A 47 0.40 11.29 -33.85
C LEU A 47 -0.07 11.36 -32.39
N ASP A 48 0.43 10.47 -31.53
CA ASP A 48 0.04 10.24 -30.15
C ASP A 48 1.30 10.03 -29.27
N ASP A 49 1.25 10.28 -27.96
CA ASP A 49 2.37 10.07 -27.03
C ASP A 49 3.72 10.77 -27.36
N LYS A 50 3.75 11.73 -28.30
CA LYS A 50 4.96 12.43 -28.79
C LYS A 50 5.92 12.98 -27.72
N ARG A 51 5.40 13.33 -26.53
CA ARG A 51 6.18 13.87 -25.41
C ARG A 51 6.16 12.97 -24.15
N ILE A 52 5.76 11.71 -24.31
CA ILE A 52 5.71 10.75 -23.21
C ILE A 52 7.01 9.96 -23.19
N LYS A 53 7.72 10.01 -22.05
CA LYS A 53 8.97 9.25 -21.88
C LYS A 53 8.71 7.76 -21.68
N ALA A 54 7.71 7.44 -20.89
CA ALA A 54 7.30 6.08 -20.57
C ALA A 54 5.91 6.07 -19.94
N ILE A 55 5.20 4.96 -20.11
CA ILE A 55 3.95 4.65 -19.41
C ILE A 55 4.20 3.36 -18.64
N HIS A 56 3.94 3.38 -17.34
CA HIS A 56 4.06 2.22 -16.47
C HIS A 56 2.70 1.87 -15.89
N PRO A 57 2.32 0.57 -15.86
CA PRO A 57 1.06 0.16 -15.27
C PRO A 57 1.07 0.41 -13.76
N LEU A 58 -0.05 0.91 -13.25
CA LEU A 58 -0.30 1.08 -11.83
C LEU A 58 -0.96 -0.19 -11.26
N ILE A 59 -0.61 -0.53 -10.03
CA ILE A 59 -1.31 -1.59 -9.29
C ILE A 59 -2.80 -1.24 -9.16
N PRO A 60 -3.73 -2.14 -9.52
CA PRO A 60 -5.15 -1.91 -9.33
C PRO A 60 -5.49 -1.73 -7.85
N PRO A 61 -6.44 -0.84 -7.50
CA PRO A 61 -6.87 -0.63 -6.10
C PRO A 61 -7.32 -1.92 -5.41
N GLN A 62 -7.97 -2.83 -6.16
CA GLN A 62 -8.43 -4.12 -5.64
C GLN A 62 -7.29 -4.94 -5.02
N ILE A 63 -6.14 -5.01 -5.71
CA ILE A 63 -4.97 -5.77 -5.22
C ILE A 63 -4.43 -5.13 -3.94
N LEU A 64 -4.40 -3.80 -3.85
CA LEU A 64 -4.00 -3.13 -2.60
C LEU A 64 -4.95 -3.42 -1.44
N MET A 65 -6.26 -3.52 -1.71
CA MET A 65 -7.25 -3.82 -0.68
C MET A 65 -7.18 -5.28 -0.23
N GLU A 66 -6.87 -6.21 -1.13
CA GLU A 66 -6.68 -7.62 -0.82
C GLU A 66 -5.39 -7.88 -0.05
N ASP A 67 -4.27 -7.29 -0.49
CA ASP A 67 -2.96 -7.47 0.15
C ASP A 67 -2.85 -6.78 1.51
N LEU A 68 -3.57 -5.67 1.67
CA LEU A 68 -3.57 -4.82 2.87
C LEU A 68 -5.03 -4.59 3.30
N PRO A 69 -5.70 -5.60 3.88
CA PRO A 69 -7.11 -5.52 4.23
C PRO A 69 -7.36 -4.54 5.37
N LEU A 70 -8.55 -3.96 5.38
CA LEU A 70 -8.98 -3.10 6.48
C LEU A 70 -9.24 -3.95 7.73
N SER A 71 -8.64 -3.57 8.86
CA SER A 71 -8.94 -4.21 10.15
C SER A 71 -10.24 -3.65 10.74
N LEU A 72 -10.89 -4.42 11.62
CA LEU A 72 -12.07 -3.93 12.36
C LEU A 72 -11.76 -2.69 13.19
N ALA A 73 -10.57 -2.63 13.81
CA ALA A 73 -10.13 -1.47 14.58
C ALA A 73 -10.00 -0.22 13.69
N ALA A 74 -9.36 -0.34 12.52
CA ALA A 74 -9.25 0.77 11.57
C ALA A 74 -10.62 1.20 11.05
N ALA A 75 -11.51 0.25 10.75
CA ALA A 75 -12.89 0.54 10.35
C ALA A 75 -13.64 1.35 11.42
N GLN A 76 -13.51 0.95 12.69
CA GLN A 76 -14.13 1.66 13.81
C GLN A 76 -13.56 3.07 13.98
N THR A 77 -12.23 3.24 13.91
CA THR A 77 -11.58 4.55 13.95
C THR A 77 -12.12 5.48 12.85
N ILE A 78 -12.26 4.97 11.63
CA ILE A 78 -12.79 5.74 10.49
C ILE A 78 -14.25 6.13 10.73
N ILE A 79 -15.10 5.19 11.17
CA ILE A 79 -16.52 5.44 11.42
C ILE A 79 -16.69 6.50 12.50
N THR A 80 -16.05 6.29 13.65
CA THR A 80 -16.14 7.21 14.79
C THR A 80 -15.59 8.59 14.44
N GLY A 81 -14.45 8.67 13.75
CA GLY A 81 -13.87 9.95 13.33
C GLY A 81 -14.77 10.71 12.35
N ARG A 82 -15.40 10.02 11.40
CA ARG A 82 -16.35 10.64 10.44
C ARG A 82 -17.60 11.13 11.14
N GLN A 83 -18.17 10.34 12.03
CA GLN A 83 -19.36 10.71 12.80
C GLN A 83 -19.07 11.94 13.66
N ALA A 84 -17.97 11.95 14.42
CA ALA A 84 -17.59 13.10 15.24
C ALA A 84 -17.42 14.39 14.41
N ALA A 85 -16.72 14.32 13.26
CA ALA A 85 -16.57 15.46 12.37
C ALA A 85 -17.92 15.94 11.80
N GLU A 86 -18.82 15.01 11.44
CA GLU A 86 -20.16 15.32 10.94
C GLU A 86 -21.03 16.02 11.99
N GLU A 87 -21.03 15.53 13.23
CA GLU A 87 -21.79 16.15 14.33
C GLU A 87 -21.31 17.58 14.61
N ILE A 88 -19.99 17.80 14.64
CA ILE A 88 -19.40 19.13 14.86
C ILE A 88 -19.74 20.07 13.70
N ILE A 89 -19.58 19.64 12.45
CA ILE A 89 -19.91 20.46 11.28
C ILE A 89 -21.39 20.84 11.25
N LYS A 90 -22.27 19.97 11.76
CA LYS A 90 -23.71 20.22 11.88
C LYS A 90 -24.10 21.04 13.12
N GLY A 91 -23.15 21.36 13.99
CA GLY A 91 -23.41 22.08 15.25
C GLY A 91 -24.18 21.27 16.30
N ARG A 92 -24.13 19.92 16.21
CA ARG A 92 -24.76 19.00 17.18
C ARG A 92 -23.81 18.52 18.27
N ASP A 93 -22.52 18.78 18.08
CA ASP A 93 -21.42 18.58 19.03
C ASP A 93 -20.65 19.90 19.05
N ASP A 94 -20.41 20.46 20.25
CA ASP A 94 -19.82 21.78 20.45
C ASP A 94 -18.29 21.77 20.52
N ARG A 95 -17.67 20.59 20.43
CA ARG A 95 -16.22 20.44 20.37
C ARG A 95 -15.62 21.07 19.12
N LEU A 96 -14.35 21.47 19.23
CA LEU A 96 -13.60 21.97 18.09
C LEU A 96 -12.99 20.82 17.28
N LEU A 97 -13.32 20.75 15.99
CA LEU A 97 -12.66 19.85 15.05
C LEU A 97 -11.26 20.38 14.69
N VAL A 98 -10.22 19.60 14.99
CA VAL A 98 -8.81 19.99 14.78
C VAL A 98 -8.13 19.02 13.83
N ILE A 99 -7.70 19.51 12.66
CA ILE A 99 -6.89 18.75 11.70
C ILE A 99 -5.43 19.19 11.85
N VAL A 100 -4.59 18.33 12.44
CA VAL A 100 -3.21 18.68 12.80
C VAL A 100 -2.23 17.55 12.54
N GLY A 101 -1.02 17.90 12.08
CA GLY A 101 0.02 16.93 11.76
C GLY A 101 1.08 17.52 10.84
N PRO A 102 2.06 16.70 10.44
CA PRO A 102 3.13 17.11 9.53
C PRO A 102 2.58 17.68 8.21
N CYS A 103 3.35 18.59 7.59
CA CYS A 103 2.94 19.21 6.33
C CYS A 103 2.79 18.17 5.20
N SER A 104 3.71 17.22 5.14
CA SER A 104 3.68 16.01 4.31
C SER A 104 4.54 14.92 4.95
N ILE A 105 4.10 13.66 4.89
CA ILE A 105 4.81 12.50 5.42
C ILE A 105 5.87 12.05 4.43
N HIS A 106 7.13 11.94 4.90
CA HIS A 106 8.26 11.38 4.15
C HIS A 106 8.94 10.22 4.90
N ASP A 107 8.71 10.10 6.21
CA ASP A 107 9.17 9.01 7.07
C ASP A 107 7.97 8.43 7.82
N THR A 108 7.68 7.15 7.58
CA THR A 108 6.54 6.46 8.20
C THR A 108 6.76 6.18 9.69
N LYS A 109 8.02 5.98 10.13
CA LYS A 109 8.32 5.71 11.55
C LYS A 109 8.07 6.96 12.38
N ALA A 110 8.58 8.10 11.94
CA ALA A 110 8.33 9.38 12.58
C ALA A 110 6.83 9.74 12.57
N ALA A 111 6.09 9.37 11.52
CA ALA A 111 4.65 9.56 11.47
C ALA A 111 3.90 8.75 12.55
N ILE A 112 4.28 7.48 12.74
CA ILE A 112 3.71 6.62 13.79
C ILE A 112 4.06 7.14 15.19
N GLU A 113 5.30 7.56 15.41
CA GLU A 113 5.71 8.17 16.69
C GLU A 113 4.88 9.43 17.00
N TYR A 114 4.69 10.29 15.99
CA TYR A 114 3.84 11.47 16.12
C TYR A 114 2.39 11.08 16.45
N ALA A 115 1.84 10.07 15.78
CA ALA A 115 0.48 9.60 16.00
C ALA A 115 0.27 9.08 17.43
N HIS A 116 1.23 8.35 18.00
CA HIS A 116 1.17 7.92 19.39
C HIS A 116 1.11 9.09 20.38
N LYS A 117 1.96 10.11 20.19
CA LYS A 117 1.95 11.32 21.01
C LYS A 117 0.63 12.08 20.85
N LEU A 118 0.15 12.23 19.62
CA LEU A 118 -1.10 12.93 19.34
C LEU A 118 -2.30 12.20 19.92
N LYS A 119 -2.33 10.86 19.86
CA LYS A 119 -3.39 10.02 20.44
C LYS A 119 -3.48 10.16 21.95
N ALA A 120 -2.33 10.19 22.65
CA ALA A 120 -2.30 10.42 24.09
C ALA A 120 -2.92 11.79 24.45
N TYR A 121 -2.48 12.85 23.77
CA TYR A 121 -3.03 14.19 23.98
C TYR A 121 -4.52 14.31 23.60
N ALA A 122 -4.93 13.67 22.50
CA ALA A 122 -6.33 13.68 22.06
C ALA A 122 -7.27 13.02 23.07
N ALA A 123 -6.78 12.05 23.85
CA ALA A 123 -7.55 11.46 24.95
C ALA A 123 -7.68 12.43 26.14
N GLU A 124 -6.64 13.22 26.45
CA GLU A 124 -6.69 14.23 27.52
C GLU A 124 -7.62 15.40 27.18
N ALA A 125 -7.69 15.77 25.90
CA ALA A 125 -8.48 16.91 25.41
C ALA A 125 -9.84 16.53 24.81
N SER A 126 -10.32 15.29 25.03
CA SER A 126 -11.47 14.74 24.29
C SER A 126 -12.82 15.42 24.56
N GLU A 127 -12.93 16.09 25.72
CA GLU A 127 -14.13 16.84 26.12
C GLU A 127 -14.34 18.09 25.26
N ASP A 128 -13.25 18.75 24.84
CA ASP A 128 -13.32 20.02 24.10
C ASP A 128 -12.91 19.87 22.63
N LEU A 129 -12.10 18.85 22.29
CA LEU A 129 -11.47 18.71 20.97
C LEU A 129 -11.78 17.37 20.32
N ALA A 130 -12.10 17.41 19.03
CA ALA A 130 -12.07 16.24 18.15
C ALA A 130 -10.86 16.34 17.21
N ILE A 131 -9.77 15.65 17.58
CA ILE A 131 -8.49 15.75 16.86
C ILE A 131 -8.39 14.66 15.79
N ILE A 132 -8.12 15.07 14.55
CA ILE A 132 -7.83 14.18 13.41
C ILE A 132 -6.40 14.44 12.92
N MET A 133 -5.58 13.38 12.86
CA MET A 133 -4.22 13.49 12.34
C MET A 133 -4.23 13.86 10.85
N ARG A 134 -3.45 14.87 10.49
CA ARG A 134 -3.15 15.22 9.10
C ARG A 134 -2.12 14.24 8.52
N VAL A 135 -2.50 13.52 7.46
CA VAL A 135 -1.63 12.55 6.76
C VAL A 135 -1.59 12.88 5.26
N TYR A 136 -0.80 13.87 4.88
CA TYR A 136 -0.62 14.24 3.47
C TYR A 136 0.66 13.61 2.92
N PHE A 137 0.63 13.05 1.71
CA PHE A 137 1.80 12.39 1.13
C PHE A 137 2.62 13.28 0.20
N GLU A 138 2.09 14.43 -0.20
CA GLU A 138 2.73 15.36 -1.13
C GLU A 138 2.39 16.80 -0.80
N LYS A 139 3.24 17.73 -1.23
CA LYS A 139 2.97 19.16 -1.29
C LYS A 139 3.01 19.60 -2.76
N PRO A 140 1.92 20.14 -3.35
CA PRO A 140 1.94 20.68 -4.71
C PRO A 140 2.99 21.78 -4.87
N ARG A 141 3.80 21.73 -5.94
CA ARG A 141 4.86 22.71 -6.25
C ARG A 141 4.82 23.13 -7.71
N THR A 142 5.12 24.40 -7.96
CA THR A 142 5.34 24.97 -9.31
C THR A 142 6.79 24.84 -9.77
N THR A 143 7.71 24.52 -8.87
CA THR A 143 9.15 24.32 -9.13
C THR A 143 9.55 22.86 -8.97
N VAL A 144 10.75 22.51 -9.46
CA VAL A 144 11.33 21.16 -9.28
C VAL A 144 11.56 20.89 -7.79
N GLY A 145 11.18 19.70 -7.34
CA GLY A 145 11.30 19.26 -5.96
C GLY A 145 10.74 17.84 -5.80
N TRP A 146 10.91 17.29 -4.60
CA TRP A 146 10.39 15.96 -4.25
C TRP A 146 8.88 15.87 -4.47
N LYS A 147 8.44 14.73 -5.01
CA LYS A 147 7.06 14.50 -5.48
C LYS A 147 6.18 13.76 -4.47
N GLY A 148 6.62 13.65 -3.23
CA GLY A 148 5.86 13.00 -2.17
C GLY A 148 6.11 11.50 -2.05
N LEU A 149 5.65 10.93 -0.94
CA LEU A 149 5.93 9.55 -0.53
C LEU A 149 5.32 8.52 -1.50
N ILE A 150 4.15 8.83 -2.05
CA ILE A 150 3.50 7.95 -3.04
C ILE A 150 4.32 7.92 -4.33
N ASN A 151 4.72 9.07 -4.86
CA ASN A 151 5.41 9.12 -6.15
C ASN A 151 6.88 8.68 -6.03
N ASP A 152 7.61 9.13 -5.00
CA ASP A 152 9.03 8.87 -4.83
C ASP A 152 9.36 8.47 -3.37
N PRO A 153 9.04 7.23 -2.97
CA PRO A 153 9.14 6.78 -1.57
C PRO A 153 10.58 6.72 -1.03
N HIS A 154 11.58 6.81 -1.90
CA HIS A 154 12.99 6.74 -1.54
C HIS A 154 13.70 8.09 -1.55
N LEU A 155 12.99 9.17 -1.88
CA LEU A 155 13.54 10.53 -1.98
C LEU A 155 14.78 10.59 -2.92
N ASN A 156 14.78 9.78 -3.97
CA ASN A 156 15.91 9.61 -4.88
C ASN A 156 15.52 9.72 -6.36
N ASN A 157 14.32 10.22 -6.66
CA ASN A 157 13.74 10.33 -8.00
C ASN A 157 13.62 8.98 -8.73
N SER A 158 13.42 7.87 -8.01
CA SER A 158 13.21 6.56 -8.62
C SER A 158 11.77 6.33 -9.09
N PHE A 159 10.83 7.18 -8.68
CA PHE A 159 9.42 7.17 -9.11
C PHE A 159 8.70 5.82 -8.93
N GLN A 160 9.02 5.10 -7.84
CA GLN A 160 8.46 3.78 -7.55
C GLN A 160 7.02 3.87 -7.00
N ILE A 161 6.08 4.34 -7.82
CA ILE A 161 4.71 4.65 -7.39
C ILE A 161 3.95 3.45 -6.81
N ASN A 162 4.11 2.25 -7.38
CA ASN A 162 3.49 1.03 -6.85
C ASN A 162 3.97 0.70 -5.43
N LYS A 163 5.25 0.98 -5.13
CA LYS A 163 5.80 0.84 -3.79
C LYS A 163 5.27 1.94 -2.86
N GLY A 164 5.24 3.18 -3.33
CA GLY A 164 4.72 4.30 -2.56
C GLY A 164 3.24 4.13 -2.18
N LEU A 165 2.41 3.58 -3.07
CA LEU A 165 1.01 3.23 -2.77
C LEU A 165 0.90 2.19 -1.65
N ARG A 166 1.73 1.14 -1.67
CA ARG A 166 1.77 0.13 -0.60
C ARG A 166 2.20 0.77 0.72
N VAL A 167 3.29 1.54 0.72
CA VAL A 167 3.81 2.23 1.91
C VAL A 167 2.75 3.19 2.50
N ALA A 168 2.11 3.99 1.66
CA ALA A 168 1.07 4.93 2.08
C ALA A 168 -0.15 4.21 2.69
N ARG A 169 -0.62 3.13 2.05
CA ARG A 169 -1.74 2.33 2.57
C ARG A 169 -1.38 1.63 3.88
N THR A 170 -0.19 1.03 3.98
CA THR A 170 0.28 0.41 5.22
C THR A 170 0.30 1.43 6.35
N LEU A 171 0.89 2.62 6.13
CA LEU A 171 0.87 3.68 7.14
C LEU A 171 -0.56 4.03 7.58
N LEU A 172 -1.50 4.22 6.65
CA LEU A 172 -2.88 4.55 7.00
C LEU A 172 -3.63 3.43 7.76
N LEU A 173 -3.20 2.19 7.63
CA LEU A 173 -3.76 1.06 8.40
C LEU A 173 -3.14 0.95 9.79
N ASP A 174 -1.89 1.39 9.95
CA ASP A 174 -1.17 1.38 11.23
C ASP A 174 -1.57 2.55 12.16
N LEU A 175 -2.00 3.68 11.57
CA LEU A 175 -2.46 4.89 12.28
C LEU A 175 -3.88 4.74 12.86
#